data_AF-A0A8G1VWG0-F1
#
_entry.id   AF-A0A8G1VWG0-F1
#
_cell.length_a   1.000
_cell.length_b   1.000
_cell.length_c   1.000
_cell.angle_alpha   90.00
_cell.angle_beta   90.00
_cell.angle_gamma   90.00
#
_symmetry.space_group_name_H-M   'P 1'
#
loop_
_entity.id
_entity.type
_entity.pdbx_description
1 polymer ?
#
loop_
_entity_poly.entity_id
_entity_poly.type
_entity_poly.pdbx_seq_one_letter_code
_entity_poly.pdbx_strand_id
1 'polypeptide(L)'
;MRGSRSYTGSSSPSSGADAALPDPLPGEKSRTRSRVKRFFSKLRGKLTKEQARSEIIDERCVCCLDIMPAECLATMPCQHKYCSRCMKQMVLTVISEEGLFPPRCCKLDIPVETILPVLTPKERSFYILKAQEYATPAAERWYCPAATCGRFIPSQHAKSASASQTCPYCSTKICSGCRDLAHSSRGCSPDPGLAAVLEEARIQQWQRCYDCGSMVELVSGCDHVTCRCKAQFCYKCGDPWSACACAASGQRPADFLAVLIGHTKLSRDQEAELSAVVTAILRNERLRDEEAAANAKAKMKGSRRESKRLSQLSIDLLCRDIIL
;
A
#
# COMPACT_ATOMS: atom_id res chain seq x y z
N MET A 1 -22.64 24.64 -45.07
CA MET A 1 -23.83 25.42 -44.64
C MET A 1 -24.74 24.52 -43.80
N ARG A 2 -25.42 25.12 -42.82
CA ARG A 2 -26.40 24.56 -41.85
C ARG A 2 -27.41 23.60 -42.54
N GLY A 3 -28.04 22.60 -41.94
CA GLY A 3 -28.17 22.09 -40.58
C GLY A 3 -29.41 21.16 -40.48
N SER A 4 -29.50 20.37 -39.41
CA SER A 4 -30.72 19.98 -38.65
C SER A 4 -31.85 19.07 -39.23
N ARG A 5 -32.27 18.13 -38.36
CA ARG A 5 -33.63 17.52 -38.10
C ARG A 5 -34.11 16.23 -38.79
N SER A 6 -34.15 15.16 -37.98
CA SER A 6 -35.32 14.42 -37.44
C SER A 6 -36.55 13.99 -38.29
N TYR A 7 -36.84 12.68 -38.16
CA TYR A 7 -38.14 11.96 -38.02
C TYR A 7 -38.91 11.39 -39.23
N THR A 8 -39.63 10.29 -38.93
CA THR A 8 -40.53 9.40 -39.73
C THR A 8 -39.81 8.24 -40.44
N GLY A 9 -40.27 6.99 -40.54
CA GLY A 9 -41.47 6.28 -40.08
C GLY A 9 -41.72 5.09 -41.04
N SER A 10 -42.17 3.91 -40.53
CA SER A 10 -42.94 2.83 -41.24
C SER A 10 -42.23 2.09 -42.42
N SER A 11 -42.46 0.83 -42.80
CA SER A 11 -43.43 -0.23 -42.47
C SER A 11 -43.08 -1.51 -43.26
N SER A 12 -43.49 -2.70 -42.78
CA SER A 12 -43.88 -3.85 -43.63
C SER A 12 -44.89 -4.75 -42.88
N PRO A 13 -45.84 -5.44 -43.55
CA PRO A 13 -47.09 -5.93 -42.95
C PRO A 13 -47.28 -7.48 -42.96
N SER A 14 -48.25 -7.96 -42.18
CA SER A 14 -49.20 -9.12 -42.39
C SER A 14 -49.56 -9.76 -41.02
N SER A 15 -50.73 -9.49 -40.43
CA SER A 15 -52.10 -10.02 -40.65
C SER A 15 -52.37 -11.42 -40.08
N GLY A 16 -53.23 -11.50 -39.05
CA GLY A 16 -53.89 -12.72 -38.55
C GLY A 16 -54.72 -12.42 -37.30
N ALA A 17 -56.04 -12.61 -37.38
CA ALA A 17 -57.08 -12.12 -36.46
C ALA A 17 -57.58 -13.15 -35.41
N ASP A 18 -58.27 -12.63 -34.39
CA ASP A 18 -58.86 -13.24 -33.19
C ASP A 18 -60.01 -14.26 -33.39
N ALA A 19 -60.19 -15.15 -32.39
CA ALA A 19 -61.49 -15.65 -31.92
C ALA A 19 -61.39 -16.26 -30.50
N ALA A 20 -62.46 -16.16 -29.69
CA ALA A 20 -62.48 -16.27 -28.22
C ALA A 20 -63.30 -17.45 -27.61
N LEU A 21 -63.03 -17.72 -26.31
CA LEU A 21 -63.86 -18.33 -25.20
C LEU A 21 -64.13 -19.86 -25.17
N PRO A 22 -64.46 -20.53 -24.01
CA PRO A 22 -65.11 -19.99 -22.78
C PRO A 22 -64.64 -20.47 -21.36
N ASP A 23 -65.20 -19.82 -20.33
CA ASP A 23 -65.06 -20.00 -18.86
C ASP A 23 -65.85 -21.19 -18.25
N PRO A 24 -65.54 -21.63 -16.99
CA PRO A 24 -66.41 -22.49 -16.17
C PRO A 24 -67.04 -21.83 -14.91
N LEU A 25 -68.15 -22.44 -14.45
CA LEU A 25 -69.16 -22.01 -13.45
C LEU A 25 -68.81 -22.21 -11.94
N PRO A 26 -69.62 -21.65 -10.99
CA PRO A 26 -69.29 -21.50 -9.56
C PRO A 26 -70.05 -22.43 -8.58
N GLY A 27 -69.54 -22.58 -7.34
CA GLY A 27 -70.17 -23.34 -6.23
C GLY A 27 -69.72 -22.92 -4.82
N GLU A 28 -70.63 -22.99 -3.85
CA GLU A 28 -70.77 -22.18 -2.63
C GLU A 28 -70.04 -22.60 -1.31
N LYS A 29 -69.94 -21.61 -0.38
CA LYS A 29 -69.93 -21.65 1.11
C LYS A 29 -68.65 -22.06 1.89
N SER A 30 -68.03 -21.06 2.53
CA SER A 30 -67.73 -21.09 4.00
C SER A 30 -67.31 -19.70 4.52
N ARG A 31 -68.29 -18.89 4.97
CA ARG A 31 -68.09 -17.52 5.51
C ARG A 31 -67.44 -17.46 6.89
N THR A 32 -67.33 -18.57 7.62
CA THR A 32 -66.75 -18.61 8.99
C THR A 32 -65.22 -18.76 9.01
N ARG A 33 -64.64 -19.38 7.97
CA ARG A 33 -63.18 -19.54 7.83
C ARG A 33 -62.44 -18.21 7.58
N SER A 34 -63.16 -17.20 7.11
CA SER A 34 -62.61 -15.89 6.74
C SER A 34 -62.35 -14.99 7.94
N ARG A 35 -63.21 -14.99 8.97
CA ARG A 35 -63.03 -14.14 10.17
C ARG A 35 -61.84 -14.59 11.02
N VAL A 36 -61.71 -15.90 11.23
CA VAL A 36 -60.62 -16.49 12.02
C VAL A 36 -59.28 -16.30 11.31
N LYS A 37 -59.20 -16.54 9.99
CA LYS A 37 -58.00 -16.25 9.19
C LYS A 37 -57.62 -14.77 9.23
N ARG A 38 -58.59 -13.85 9.11
CA ARG A 38 -58.33 -12.40 9.15
C ARG A 38 -57.89 -11.95 10.55
N PHE A 39 -58.39 -12.57 11.61
CA PHE A 39 -57.96 -12.34 12.99
C PHE A 39 -56.52 -12.85 13.22
N PHE A 40 -56.19 -14.06 12.77
CA PHE A 40 -54.82 -14.59 12.82
C PHE A 40 -53.84 -13.81 11.94
N SER A 41 -54.23 -13.33 10.77
CA SER A 41 -53.40 -12.43 9.94
C SER A 41 -53.19 -11.06 10.61
N LYS A 42 -54.18 -10.57 11.38
CA LYS A 42 -54.08 -9.29 12.11
C LYS A 42 -53.25 -9.44 13.39
N LEU A 43 -53.32 -10.59 14.07
CA LEU A 43 -52.41 -10.94 15.18
C LEU A 43 -50.99 -11.19 14.67
N ARG A 44 -50.81 -11.95 13.58
CA ARG A 44 -49.50 -12.19 12.97
C ARG A 44 -48.90 -10.88 12.45
N GLY A 45 -49.71 -10.00 11.85
CA GLY A 45 -49.30 -8.65 11.47
C GLY A 45 -49.03 -7.69 12.63
N LYS A 46 -49.62 -7.91 13.81
CA LYS A 46 -49.30 -7.18 15.05
C LYS A 46 -48.02 -7.71 15.70
N LEU A 47 -47.84 -9.02 15.78
CA LEU A 47 -46.61 -9.66 16.26
C LEU A 47 -45.39 -9.32 15.40
N THR A 48 -45.53 -9.31 14.06
CA THR A 48 -44.43 -8.89 13.17
C THR A 48 -44.15 -7.38 13.25
N LYS A 49 -45.15 -6.56 13.60
CA LYS A 49 -44.99 -5.11 13.77
C LYS A 49 -44.40 -4.74 15.14
N GLU A 50 -44.64 -5.55 16.17
CA GLU A 50 -43.94 -5.45 17.47
C GLU A 50 -42.51 -6.01 17.39
N GLN A 51 -42.28 -7.10 16.65
CA GLN A 51 -40.93 -7.66 16.43
C GLN A 51 -40.06 -6.80 15.49
N ALA A 52 -40.66 -6.04 14.57
CA ALA A 52 -39.95 -5.07 13.73
C ALA A 52 -39.72 -3.71 14.40
N ARG A 53 -40.24 -3.52 15.62
CA ARG A 53 -39.94 -2.37 16.47
C ARG A 53 -38.85 -2.77 17.47
N SER A 54 -37.77 -3.34 16.95
CA SER A 54 -36.49 -3.33 17.66
C SER A 54 -36.24 -1.88 18.06
N GLU A 55 -36.07 -1.61 19.35
CA GLU A 55 -35.75 -0.26 19.83
C GLU A 55 -34.57 0.24 19.00
N ILE A 56 -34.78 1.31 18.24
CA ILE A 56 -33.71 1.94 17.46
C ILE A 56 -32.81 2.58 18.53
N ILE A 57 -31.73 1.88 18.87
CA ILE A 57 -30.74 2.39 19.80
C ILE A 57 -29.97 3.46 19.04
N ASP A 58 -30.26 4.71 19.37
CA ASP A 58 -29.54 5.86 18.86
C ASP A 58 -28.22 6.01 19.61
N GLU A 59 -27.15 6.19 18.86
CA GLU A 59 -25.80 6.32 19.37
C GLU A 59 -25.07 7.48 18.72
N ARG A 60 -23.98 7.92 19.37
CA ARG A 60 -23.23 9.12 18.95
C ARG A 60 -21.95 8.75 18.21
N CYS A 61 -21.70 9.42 17.08
CA CYS A 61 -20.39 9.38 16.42
C CYS A 61 -19.33 10.14 17.25
N VAL A 62 -18.19 9.52 17.52
CA VAL A 62 -17.10 10.14 18.32
C VAL A 62 -16.46 11.35 17.62
N CYS A 63 -16.51 11.42 16.29
CA CYS A 63 -15.85 12.48 15.53
C CYS A 63 -16.73 13.71 15.29
N CYS A 64 -17.97 13.54 14.83
CA CYS A 64 -18.86 14.66 14.53
C CYS A 64 -19.90 14.93 15.61
N LEU A 65 -20.03 14.04 16.61
CA LEU A 65 -20.99 14.14 17.71
C LEU A 65 -22.48 14.05 17.30
N ASP A 66 -22.77 13.80 16.02
CA ASP A 66 -24.11 13.53 15.53
C ASP A 66 -24.66 12.22 16.13
N ILE A 67 -25.96 12.23 16.45
CA ILE A 67 -26.71 11.09 16.98
C ILE A 67 -27.46 10.42 15.82
N MET A 68 -27.33 9.10 15.71
CA MET A 68 -27.93 8.32 14.63
C MET A 68 -28.12 6.85 15.05
N PRO A 69 -28.93 6.05 14.33
CA PRO A 69 -29.12 4.64 14.64
C PRO A 69 -27.79 3.88 14.72
N ALA A 70 -27.63 3.00 15.71
CA ALA A 70 -26.39 2.24 15.93
C ALA A 70 -25.91 1.47 14.68
N GLU A 71 -26.84 1.00 13.85
CA GLU A 71 -26.57 0.31 12.58
C GLU A 71 -25.88 1.19 11.52
N CYS A 72 -25.98 2.52 11.66
CA CYS A 72 -25.30 3.49 10.80
C CYS A 72 -23.87 3.80 11.24
N LEU A 73 -23.43 3.26 12.39
CA LEU A 73 -22.11 3.49 12.96
C LEU A 73 -21.21 2.26 12.76
N ALA A 74 -20.00 2.50 12.30
CA ALA A 74 -18.92 1.52 12.33
C ALA A 74 -18.32 1.49 13.73
N THR A 75 -18.26 0.29 14.33
CA THR A 75 -17.63 0.07 15.64
C THR A 75 -16.18 -0.38 15.44
N MET A 76 -15.26 0.34 16.06
CA MET A 76 -13.82 0.06 15.98
C MET A 76 -13.40 -1.03 16.96
N PRO A 77 -12.22 -1.67 16.79
CA PRO A 77 -11.71 -2.65 17.76
C PRO A 77 -11.54 -2.09 19.18
N CYS A 78 -11.31 -0.78 19.31
CA CYS A 78 -11.25 -0.08 20.59
C CYS A 78 -12.63 0.37 21.12
N GLN A 79 -13.73 -0.10 20.52
CA GLN A 79 -15.13 0.21 20.86
C GLN A 79 -15.62 1.64 20.54
N HIS A 80 -14.76 2.53 20.03
CA HIS A 80 -15.23 3.81 19.50
C HIS A 80 -16.14 3.62 18.28
N LYS A 81 -17.08 4.54 18.09
CA LYS A 81 -18.09 4.49 17.02
C LYS A 81 -17.98 5.69 16.09
N TYR A 82 -17.97 5.42 14.79
CA TYR A 82 -17.85 6.46 13.75
C TYR A 82 -18.97 6.31 12.72
N CYS A 83 -19.56 7.43 12.32
CA CYS A 83 -20.40 7.44 11.13
C CYS A 83 -19.55 7.21 9.87
N SER A 84 -20.17 6.68 8.82
CA SER A 84 -19.50 6.35 7.55
C SER A 84 -18.72 7.54 6.96
N ARG A 85 -19.28 8.76 7.05
CA ARG A 85 -18.64 10.01 6.60
C ARG A 85 -17.33 10.28 7.34
N CYS A 86 -17.35 10.29 8.67
CA CYS A 86 -16.18 10.57 9.49
C CYS A 86 -15.11 9.49 9.34
N MET A 87 -15.52 8.22 9.30
CA MET A 87 -14.60 7.11 9.10
C MET A 87 -13.91 7.20 7.73
N LYS A 88 -14.68 7.43 6.66
CA LYS A 88 -14.14 7.65 5.32
C LYS A 88 -13.14 8.80 5.30
N GLN A 89 -13.47 9.93 5.90
CA GLN A 89 -12.57 11.09 5.95
C GLN A 89 -11.26 10.75 6.65
N MET A 90 -11.31 10.08 7.81
CA MET A 90 -10.13 9.62 8.54
C MET A 90 -9.23 8.75 7.65
N VAL A 91 -9.80 7.75 6.97
CA VAL A 91 -9.05 6.86 6.06
C VAL A 91 -8.40 7.64 4.92
N LEU A 92 -9.15 8.53 4.26
CA LEU A 92 -8.65 9.30 3.12
C LEU A 92 -7.62 10.36 3.53
N THR A 93 -7.62 10.82 4.77
CA THR A 93 -6.59 11.74 5.27
C THR A 93 -5.27 11.01 5.50
N VAL A 94 -5.29 9.81 6.08
CA VAL A 94 -4.04 9.09 6.43
C VAL A 94 -3.42 8.30 5.27
N ILE A 95 -4.21 7.97 4.24
CA ILE A 95 -3.76 7.15 3.11
C ILE A 95 -2.56 7.74 2.34
N SER A 96 -2.41 9.06 2.36
CA SER A 96 -1.35 9.79 1.64
C SER A 96 0.00 9.75 2.37
N GLU A 97 0.01 9.40 3.66
CA GLU A 97 1.21 9.40 4.50
C GLU A 97 1.56 7.99 4.96
N GLU A 98 2.69 7.46 4.50
CA GLU A 98 3.13 6.10 4.84
C GLU A 98 3.27 5.88 6.36
N GLY A 99 3.76 6.88 7.11
CA GLY A 99 3.93 6.77 8.58
C GLY A 99 2.60 6.75 9.38
N LEU A 100 1.49 7.16 8.76
CA LEU A 100 0.16 7.11 9.34
C LEU A 100 -0.65 5.91 8.83
N PHE A 101 -0.06 5.09 7.96
CA PHE A 101 -0.66 3.88 7.44
C PHE A 101 -0.19 2.65 8.25
N PRO A 102 -1.05 1.66 8.53
CA PRO A 102 -2.49 1.61 8.26
C PRO A 102 -3.29 2.60 9.13
N PRO A 103 -4.54 2.94 8.73
CA PRO A 103 -5.42 3.76 9.57
C PRO A 103 -5.60 3.14 10.96
N ARG A 104 -5.45 3.96 12.00
CA ARG A 104 -5.59 3.55 13.41
C ARG A 104 -6.69 4.31 14.12
N CYS A 105 -7.35 3.66 15.06
CA CYS A 105 -8.14 4.31 16.09
C CYS A 105 -7.50 4.05 17.45
N CYS A 106 -7.19 5.11 18.19
CA CYS A 106 -6.35 5.05 19.39
C CYS A 106 -4.97 4.45 19.06
N LYS A 107 -4.74 3.18 19.42
CA LYS A 107 -3.49 2.44 19.18
C LYS A 107 -3.73 1.13 18.43
N LEU A 108 -4.94 0.92 17.93
CA LEU A 108 -5.32 -0.30 17.23
C LEU A 108 -5.53 -0.01 15.75
N ASP A 109 -4.97 -0.88 14.92
CA ASP A 109 -5.18 -0.86 13.48
C ASP A 109 -6.64 -1.15 13.17
N ILE A 110 -7.15 -0.43 12.19
CA ILE A 110 -8.53 -0.59 11.74
C ILE A 110 -8.57 -1.73 10.72
N PRO A 111 -9.39 -2.78 10.93
CA PRO A 111 -9.49 -3.90 9.99
C PRO A 111 -9.99 -3.44 8.61
N VAL A 112 -9.44 -4.06 7.56
CA VAL A 112 -9.79 -3.73 6.17
C VAL A 112 -11.27 -3.97 5.89
N GLU A 113 -11.86 -4.97 6.55
CA GLU A 113 -13.27 -5.33 6.49
C GLU A 113 -14.17 -4.20 7.01
N THR A 114 -13.67 -3.39 7.94
CA THR A 114 -14.36 -2.19 8.43
C THR A 114 -14.14 -0.99 7.49
N ILE A 115 -12.97 -0.91 6.85
CA ILE A 115 -12.60 0.22 5.97
C ILE A 115 -13.32 0.16 4.61
N LEU A 116 -13.26 -0.98 3.92
CA LEU A 116 -13.74 -1.07 2.54
C LEU A 116 -15.23 -0.67 2.38
N PRO A 117 -16.16 -1.05 3.28
CA PRO A 117 -17.58 -0.70 3.15
C PRO A 117 -17.83 0.82 3.09
N VAL A 118 -17.05 1.64 3.81
CA VAL A 118 -17.26 3.11 3.86
C VAL A 118 -16.67 3.85 2.66
N LEU A 119 -15.85 3.18 1.85
CA LEU A 119 -15.21 3.74 0.67
C LEU A 119 -16.03 3.49 -0.60
N THR A 120 -16.00 4.44 -1.54
CA THR A 120 -16.52 4.26 -2.90
C THR A 120 -15.65 3.30 -3.71
N PRO A 121 -16.14 2.72 -4.81
CA PRO A 121 -15.33 1.81 -5.63
C PRO A 121 -13.98 2.39 -6.08
N LYS A 122 -13.92 3.68 -6.43
CA LYS A 122 -12.68 4.37 -6.80
C LYS A 122 -11.71 4.48 -5.63
N GLU A 123 -12.23 4.84 -4.45
CA GLU A 123 -11.44 4.98 -3.22
C GLU A 123 -10.94 3.62 -2.72
N ARG A 124 -11.73 2.55 -2.86
CA ARG A 124 -11.30 1.17 -2.56
C ARG A 124 -10.09 0.78 -3.40
N SER A 125 -10.17 0.98 -4.73
CA SER A 125 -9.05 0.69 -5.62
C SER A 125 -7.80 1.49 -5.24
N PHE A 126 -7.97 2.77 -4.89
CA PHE A 126 -6.87 3.62 -4.43
C PHE A 126 -6.28 3.13 -3.09
N TYR A 127 -7.12 2.77 -2.11
CA TYR A 127 -6.71 2.20 -0.83
C TYR A 127 -5.92 0.90 -1.01
N ILE A 128 -6.41 -0.01 -1.83
CA ILE A 128 -5.73 -1.30 -2.10
C ILE A 128 -4.36 -1.06 -2.74
N LEU A 129 -4.27 -0.15 -3.73
CA LEU A 129 -2.99 0.20 -4.36
C LEU A 129 -2.01 0.80 -3.36
N LYS A 130 -2.47 1.69 -2.47
CA LYS A 130 -1.64 2.27 -1.42
C LYS A 130 -1.21 1.27 -0.36
N ALA A 131 -2.09 0.36 0.03
CA ALA A 131 -1.75 -0.74 0.93
C ALA A 131 -0.66 -1.64 0.32
N GLN A 132 -0.76 -1.96 -0.98
CA GLN A 132 0.27 -2.72 -1.70
C GLN A 132 1.59 -1.95 -1.83
N GLU A 133 1.52 -0.65 -2.12
CA GLU A 133 2.70 0.23 -2.19
C GLU A 133 3.47 0.21 -0.87
N TYR A 134 2.80 0.48 0.25
CA TYR A 134 3.44 0.55 1.56
C TYR A 134 3.86 -0.81 2.11
N ALA A 135 3.16 -1.89 1.75
CA ALA A 135 3.60 -3.25 2.06
C ALA A 135 4.85 -3.68 1.26
N THR A 136 5.12 -3.04 0.11
CA THR A 136 6.33 -3.30 -0.67
C THR A 136 7.51 -2.52 -0.06
N PRO A 137 8.69 -3.12 0.19
CA PRO A 137 9.85 -2.39 0.66
C PRO A 137 10.23 -1.24 -0.30
N ALA A 138 10.60 -0.07 0.22
CA ALA A 138 10.86 1.13 -0.60
C ALA A 138 11.84 0.90 -1.76
N ALA A 139 12.91 0.10 -1.54
CA ALA A 139 13.89 -0.24 -2.56
C ALA A 139 13.34 -1.11 -3.71
N GLU A 140 12.25 -1.83 -3.47
CA GLU A 140 11.59 -2.72 -4.44
C GLU A 140 10.40 -2.06 -5.13
N ARG A 141 9.97 -0.88 -4.69
CA ARG A 141 8.83 -0.17 -5.30
C ARG A 141 9.17 0.30 -6.72
N TRP A 142 8.20 0.15 -7.60
CA TRP A 142 8.26 0.68 -8.96
C TRP A 142 7.27 1.81 -9.13
N TYR A 143 7.73 2.89 -9.74
CA TYR A 143 6.91 4.04 -10.09
C TYR A 143 7.07 4.33 -11.57
N CYS A 144 5.99 4.83 -12.18
CA CYS A 144 6.08 5.31 -13.55
C CYS A 144 6.87 6.63 -13.61
N PRO A 145 7.97 6.71 -14.36
CA PRO A 145 8.82 7.91 -14.44
C PRO A 145 8.17 9.06 -15.25
N ALA A 146 7.09 8.80 -15.99
CA ALA A 146 6.36 9.87 -16.68
C ALA A 146 5.82 10.90 -15.67
N ALA A 147 6.19 12.17 -15.86
CA ALA A 147 5.82 13.29 -14.98
C ALA A 147 4.30 13.45 -14.79
N THR A 148 3.49 13.07 -15.80
CA THR A 148 2.02 13.11 -15.74
C THR A 148 1.39 11.87 -15.11
N CYS A 149 2.19 10.84 -14.79
CA CYS A 149 1.71 9.60 -14.21
C CYS A 149 2.18 9.40 -12.76
N GLY A 150 3.47 9.18 -12.53
CA GLY A 150 4.04 8.99 -11.19
C GLY A 150 3.47 7.82 -10.36
N ARG A 151 2.58 6.99 -10.92
CA ARG A 151 1.84 5.97 -10.14
C ARG A 151 2.74 4.79 -9.78
N PHE A 152 2.51 4.25 -8.58
CA PHE A 152 3.05 2.96 -8.17
C PHE A 152 2.60 1.84 -9.13
N ILE A 153 3.51 0.95 -9.49
CA ILE A 153 3.29 -0.20 -10.36
C ILE A 153 3.44 -1.47 -9.50
N PRO A 154 2.33 -2.19 -9.21
CA PRO A 154 2.40 -3.42 -8.43
C PRO A 154 3.30 -4.47 -9.08
N SER A 155 4.02 -5.24 -8.26
CA SER A 155 4.99 -6.26 -8.69
C SER A 155 4.41 -7.32 -9.64
N GLN A 156 3.13 -7.65 -9.51
CA GLN A 156 2.39 -8.54 -10.42
C GLN A 156 2.37 -8.05 -11.89
N HIS A 157 2.57 -6.75 -12.12
CA HIS A 157 2.66 -6.15 -13.45
C HIS A 157 4.11 -5.95 -13.91
N ALA A 158 5.09 -6.16 -13.02
CA ALA A 158 6.50 -5.99 -13.32
C ALA A 158 7.07 -7.26 -13.98
N LYS A 159 7.31 -7.21 -15.30
CA LYS A 159 7.96 -8.29 -16.05
C LYS A 159 9.47 -8.33 -15.80
N SER A 160 9.92 -9.13 -14.85
CA SER A 160 11.35 -9.24 -14.42
C SER A 160 12.33 -9.64 -15.55
N ALA A 161 11.85 -10.23 -16.65
CA ALA A 161 12.70 -10.81 -17.70
C ALA A 161 13.01 -9.88 -18.90
N SER A 162 12.31 -8.75 -19.06
CA SER A 162 12.48 -7.87 -20.23
C SER A 162 13.36 -6.66 -19.92
N ALA A 163 14.13 -6.20 -20.91
CA ALA A 163 14.99 -5.01 -20.78
C ALA A 163 14.20 -3.71 -20.55
N SER A 164 12.91 -3.71 -20.90
CA SER A 164 11.97 -2.64 -20.58
C SER A 164 10.64 -3.21 -20.08
N GLN A 165 9.94 -2.43 -19.29
CA GLN A 165 8.58 -2.66 -18.82
C GLN A 165 7.65 -1.57 -19.32
N THR A 166 6.35 -1.82 -19.33
CA THR A 166 5.35 -0.84 -19.76
C THR A 166 4.47 -0.51 -18.58
N CYS A 167 4.32 0.79 -18.29
CA CYS A 167 3.35 1.27 -17.30
C CYS A 167 1.93 0.83 -17.70
N PRO A 168 1.20 0.11 -16.84
CA PRO A 168 -0.15 -0.38 -17.18
C PRO A 168 -1.20 0.74 -17.26
N TYR A 169 -0.87 1.95 -16.79
CA TYR A 169 -1.81 3.07 -16.69
C TYR A 169 -1.70 4.09 -17.82
N CYS A 170 -0.49 4.34 -18.31
CA CYS A 170 -0.23 5.35 -19.35
C CYS A 170 0.61 4.82 -20.52
N SER A 171 0.93 3.51 -20.52
CA SER A 171 1.69 2.84 -21.57
C SER A 171 3.12 3.36 -21.78
N THR A 172 3.64 4.18 -20.86
CA THR A 172 5.04 4.63 -20.87
C THR A 172 5.97 3.43 -20.74
N LYS A 173 6.98 3.35 -21.61
CA LYS A 173 8.04 2.34 -21.51
C LYS A 173 9.10 2.78 -20.49
N ILE A 174 9.48 1.86 -19.61
CA ILE A 174 10.36 2.06 -18.46
C ILE A 174 11.54 1.11 -18.62
N CYS A 175 12.76 1.58 -18.43
CA CYS A 175 13.96 0.74 -18.43
C CYS A 175 14.01 -0.13 -17.18
N SER A 176 14.25 -1.43 -17.34
CA SER A 176 14.29 -2.33 -16.17
C SER A 176 15.53 -2.20 -15.31
N GLY A 177 16.59 -1.58 -15.83
CA GLY A 177 17.86 -1.37 -15.12
C GLY A 177 17.83 -0.14 -14.21
N CYS A 178 17.54 1.05 -14.77
CA CYS A 178 17.50 2.31 -14.02
C CYS A 178 16.12 2.72 -13.50
N ARG A 179 15.04 2.04 -13.91
CA ARG A 179 13.64 2.40 -13.62
C ARG A 179 13.19 3.77 -14.17
N ASP A 180 13.97 4.38 -15.06
CA ASP A 180 13.63 5.60 -15.78
C ASP A 180 12.98 5.29 -17.15
N LEU A 181 12.66 6.30 -17.96
CA LEU A 181 12.16 6.16 -19.31
C LEU A 181 13.05 5.20 -20.12
N ALA A 182 12.40 4.31 -20.88
CA ALA A 182 13.12 3.33 -21.68
C ALA A 182 14.05 4.02 -22.70
N HIS A 183 15.29 3.55 -22.76
CA HIS A 183 16.33 4.07 -23.63
C HIS A 183 16.99 2.94 -24.42
N SER A 184 17.70 3.27 -25.50
CA SER A 184 18.50 2.30 -26.24
C SER A 184 19.69 1.85 -25.38
N SER A 185 20.12 0.61 -25.55
CA SER A 185 20.97 -0.20 -24.66
C SER A 185 22.41 0.31 -24.43
N ARG A 186 22.76 1.56 -24.75
CA ARG A 186 24.10 2.16 -24.55
C ARG A 186 24.42 2.56 -23.10
N GLY A 187 23.79 1.89 -22.14
CA GLY A 187 24.00 2.08 -20.71
C GLY A 187 22.83 2.81 -20.05
N CYS A 188 22.42 2.31 -18.89
CA CYS A 188 21.69 3.12 -17.93
C CYS A 188 22.66 4.22 -17.47
N SER A 189 22.58 5.41 -18.06
CA SER A 189 23.29 6.56 -17.51
C SER A 189 22.80 6.77 -16.08
N PRO A 190 23.66 7.09 -15.11
CA PRO A 190 23.21 7.75 -13.89
C PRO A 190 22.31 8.90 -14.33
N ASP A 191 21.07 8.89 -13.82
CA ASP A 191 20.02 9.82 -14.18
C ASP A 191 20.59 11.26 -14.21
N PRO A 192 20.55 11.98 -15.34
CA PRO A 192 21.05 13.35 -15.42
C PRO A 192 20.27 14.30 -14.50
N GLY A 193 19.02 13.99 -14.16
CA GLY A 193 18.25 14.65 -13.12
C GLY A 193 18.78 14.35 -11.72
N LEU A 194 19.12 13.10 -11.41
CA LEU A 194 19.85 12.75 -10.19
C LEU A 194 21.25 13.39 -10.17
N ALA A 195 21.96 13.47 -11.28
CA ALA A 195 23.26 14.15 -11.35
C ALA A 195 23.10 15.65 -11.11
N ALA A 196 22.09 16.29 -11.68
CA ALA A 196 21.77 17.69 -11.43
C ALA A 196 21.30 17.93 -9.99
N VAL A 197 20.48 17.05 -9.41
CA VAL A 197 20.03 17.12 -8.01
C VAL A 197 21.16 16.79 -7.05
N LEU A 198 22.07 15.87 -7.39
CA LEU A 198 23.27 15.57 -6.60
C LEU A 198 24.28 16.71 -6.69
N GLU A 199 24.40 17.35 -7.84
CA GLU A 199 25.26 18.53 -8.01
C GLU A 199 24.67 19.74 -7.27
N GLU A 200 23.37 19.98 -7.38
CA GLU A 200 22.68 21.01 -6.59
C GLU A 200 22.76 20.69 -5.10
N ALA A 201 22.55 19.44 -4.69
CA ALA A 201 22.76 19.00 -3.31
C ALA A 201 24.21 19.22 -2.86
N ARG A 202 25.20 19.03 -3.74
CA ARG A 202 26.61 19.32 -3.45
C ARG A 202 26.84 20.83 -3.27
N ILE A 203 26.23 21.66 -4.10
CA ILE A 203 26.30 23.13 -4.03
C ILE A 203 25.63 23.65 -2.76
N GLN A 204 24.43 23.17 -2.45
CA GLN A 204 23.63 23.55 -1.28
C GLN A 204 24.03 22.80 0.01
N GLN A 205 25.02 21.91 -0.07
CA GLN A 205 25.47 21.02 1.00
C GLN A 205 24.35 20.20 1.64
N TRP A 206 23.36 19.77 0.86
CA TRP A 206 22.35 18.84 1.30
C TRP A 206 22.94 17.45 1.56
N GLN A 207 22.47 16.79 2.62
CA GLN A 207 23.00 15.51 3.04
C GLN A 207 22.01 14.37 2.79
N ARG A 208 22.52 13.21 2.36
CA ARG A 208 21.71 11.99 2.19
C ARG A 208 21.64 11.20 3.50
N CYS A 209 20.43 10.76 3.85
CA CYS A 209 20.23 9.82 4.94
C CYS A 209 20.90 8.47 4.61
N TYR A 210 21.74 7.95 5.50
CA TYR A 210 22.43 6.67 5.30
C TYR A 210 21.48 5.46 5.21
N ASP A 211 20.30 5.56 5.81
CA ASP A 211 19.35 4.46 5.93
C ASP A 211 18.37 4.42 4.74
N CYS A 212 17.60 5.48 4.55
CA CYS A 212 16.57 5.53 3.50
C CYS A 212 17.01 6.24 2.21
N GLY A 213 18.22 6.83 2.18
CA GLY A 213 18.77 7.51 1.00
C GLY A 213 18.12 8.85 0.63
N SER A 214 17.15 9.33 1.42
CA SER A 214 16.45 10.62 1.21
C SER A 214 17.41 11.81 1.35
N MET A 215 17.20 12.84 0.53
CA MET A 215 17.94 14.11 0.61
C MET A 215 17.40 14.97 1.73
N VAL A 216 18.29 15.53 2.56
CA VAL A 216 17.93 16.33 3.74
C VAL A 216 18.65 17.68 3.67
N GLU A 217 17.88 18.74 3.79
CA GLU A 217 18.35 20.12 3.92
C GLU A 217 18.42 20.52 5.41
N LEU A 218 19.52 21.12 5.85
CA LEU A 218 19.69 21.68 7.20
C LEU A 218 19.58 23.19 7.10
N VAL A 219 18.41 23.72 7.43
CA VAL A 219 18.15 25.18 7.39
C VAL A 219 18.90 25.91 8.52
N SER A 220 18.96 25.31 9.71
CA SER A 220 19.72 25.80 10.86
C SER A 220 19.78 24.72 11.94
N GLY A 221 20.80 24.76 12.82
CA GLY A 221 20.90 23.86 13.98
C GLY A 221 22.25 23.14 14.10
N CYS A 222 22.28 22.09 14.91
CA CYS A 222 23.46 21.24 15.10
C CYS A 222 23.60 20.20 13.98
N ASP A 223 24.80 19.64 13.83
CA ASP A 223 25.08 18.59 12.84
C ASP A 223 24.33 17.28 13.13
N HIS A 224 23.64 17.14 14.27
CA HIS A 224 22.81 15.97 14.56
C HIS A 224 21.42 16.12 13.91
N VAL A 225 21.11 15.25 12.95
CA VAL A 225 19.87 15.32 12.18
C VAL A 225 19.10 14.00 12.28
N THR A 226 17.79 14.11 12.50
CA THR A 226 16.87 12.96 12.48
C THR A 226 16.06 12.96 11.19
N CYS A 227 16.20 11.90 10.39
CA CYS A 227 15.45 11.72 9.15
C CYS A 227 13.96 11.42 9.42
N ARG A 228 13.11 11.60 8.40
CA ARG A 228 11.70 11.15 8.43
C ARG A 228 11.57 9.64 8.65
N CYS A 229 12.55 8.84 8.20
CA CYS A 229 12.64 7.41 8.50
C CYS A 229 13.12 7.08 9.93
N LYS A 230 13.33 8.10 10.78
CA LYS A 230 13.80 8.01 12.17
C LYS A 230 15.29 7.72 12.36
N ALA A 231 16.05 7.48 11.30
CA ALA A 231 17.51 7.39 11.38
C ALA A 231 18.13 8.71 11.88
N GLN A 232 19.07 8.61 12.82
CA GLN A 232 19.83 9.72 13.40
C GLN A 232 21.25 9.71 12.82
N PHE A 233 21.64 10.79 12.16
CA PHE A 233 22.90 10.85 11.43
C PHE A 233 23.54 12.24 11.52
N CYS A 234 24.83 12.30 11.24
CA CYS A 234 25.55 13.55 11.20
C CYS A 234 25.41 14.20 9.82
N TYR A 235 25.00 15.46 9.80
CA TYR A 235 24.80 16.23 8.59
C TYR A 235 26.10 16.43 7.78
N LYS A 236 27.24 16.56 8.47
CA LYS A 236 28.55 16.73 7.83
C LYS A 236 29.02 15.49 7.08
N CYS A 237 28.98 14.33 7.73
CA CYS A 237 29.57 13.10 7.19
C CYS A 237 28.54 12.13 6.59
N GLY A 238 27.26 12.28 6.92
CA GLY A 238 26.19 11.36 6.49
C GLY A 238 26.12 10.08 7.33
N ASP A 239 27.16 9.77 8.11
CA ASP A 239 27.23 8.57 8.95
C ASP A 239 26.25 8.62 10.13
N PRO A 240 25.88 7.45 10.70
CA PRO A 240 25.13 7.37 11.94
C PRO A 240 25.73 8.29 13.01
N TRP A 241 24.90 9.04 13.73
CA TRP A 241 25.36 10.03 14.71
C TRP A 241 26.25 9.40 15.79
N SER A 242 25.97 8.15 16.15
CA SER A 242 26.74 7.35 17.11
C SER A 242 28.15 6.99 16.62
N ALA A 243 28.37 6.89 15.30
CA ALA A 243 29.61 6.41 14.69
C ALA A 243 30.45 7.54 14.06
N CYS A 244 29.87 8.72 13.84
CA CYS A 244 30.58 9.80 13.18
C CYS A 244 31.65 10.44 14.08
N ALA A 245 32.81 10.71 13.49
CA ALA A 245 33.93 11.41 14.12
C ALA A 245 33.81 12.96 14.04
N CYS A 246 32.82 13.48 13.29
CA CYS A 246 32.61 14.93 13.13
C CYS A 246 32.07 15.63 14.38
N ALA A 247 31.62 14.88 15.38
CA ALA A 247 31.26 15.46 16.67
C ALA A 247 32.55 15.98 17.34
N ALA A 248 32.69 17.30 17.41
CA ALA A 248 33.66 17.90 18.32
C ALA A 248 33.40 17.34 19.72
N SER A 249 34.48 16.97 20.41
CA SER A 249 34.49 16.41 21.76
C SER A 249 33.59 17.24 22.69
N GLY A 250 32.36 16.78 22.93
CA GLY A 250 31.36 17.44 23.77
C GLY A 250 29.90 17.39 23.31
N GLN A 251 29.59 16.99 22.07
CA GLN A 251 28.20 16.96 21.55
C GLN A 251 27.54 15.57 21.52
N ARG A 252 28.15 14.54 22.10
CA ARG A 252 27.50 13.22 22.23
C ARG A 252 26.62 13.23 23.50
N PRO A 253 25.29 13.08 23.40
CA PRO A 253 24.48 12.80 24.58
C PRO A 253 24.96 11.48 25.18
N ALA A 254 25.25 11.48 26.49
CA ALA A 254 25.72 10.32 27.25
C ALA A 254 24.61 9.28 27.50
N ASP A 255 23.72 9.06 26.52
CA ASP A 255 22.43 8.43 26.78
C ASP A 255 22.34 6.99 26.25
N PHE A 256 23.32 6.51 25.48
CA PHE A 256 23.28 5.14 24.94
C PHE A 256 23.87 4.08 25.89
N LEU A 257 24.91 4.41 26.66
CA LEU A 257 25.49 3.48 27.65
C LEU A 257 24.72 3.42 28.98
N ALA A 258 23.95 4.46 29.31
CA ALA A 258 23.21 4.54 30.57
C ALA A 258 22.10 3.48 30.70
N VAL A 259 21.53 3.01 29.58
CA VAL A 259 20.45 2.00 29.55
C VAL A 259 20.98 0.58 29.79
N LEU A 260 22.22 0.28 29.39
CA LEU A 260 22.78 -1.08 29.44
C LEU A 260 23.55 -1.40 30.75
N ILE A 261 24.09 -0.39 31.45
CA ILE A 261 25.04 -0.61 32.56
C ILE A 261 24.56 -0.03 33.91
N GLY A 262 23.24 0.00 34.14
CA GLY A 262 22.65 0.09 35.49
C GLY A 262 23.29 1.12 36.43
N HIS A 263 23.51 2.35 35.97
CA HIS A 263 24.08 3.47 36.75
C HIS A 263 25.50 3.27 37.32
N THR A 264 26.34 2.36 36.81
CA THR A 264 27.77 2.41 37.14
C THR A 264 28.47 3.47 36.29
N LYS A 265 29.01 4.52 36.94
CA LYS A 265 29.87 5.51 36.27
C LYS A 265 31.17 4.83 35.82
N LEU A 266 31.26 4.49 34.55
CA LEU A 266 32.50 4.08 33.91
C LEU A 266 33.43 5.30 33.77
N SER A 267 34.74 5.08 33.83
CA SER A 267 35.68 6.13 33.45
C SER A 267 35.57 6.41 31.94
N ARG A 268 35.97 7.61 31.52
CA ARG A 268 35.97 8.01 30.10
C ARG A 268 36.74 7.03 29.20
N ASP A 269 37.81 6.46 29.73
CA ASP A 269 38.66 5.51 28.99
C ASP A 269 37.95 4.15 28.85
N GLN A 270 37.31 3.67 29.92
CA GLN A 270 36.52 2.43 29.90
C GLN A 270 35.29 2.52 28.99
N GLU A 271 34.62 3.68 28.96
CA GLU A 271 33.49 3.94 28.06
C GLU A 271 33.92 3.96 26.59
N ALA A 272 35.07 4.57 26.29
CA ALA A 272 35.65 4.57 24.95
C ALA A 272 36.04 3.15 24.49
N GLU A 273 36.67 2.37 25.38
CA GLU A 273 37.04 0.98 25.12
C GLU A 273 35.82 0.10 24.85
N LEU A 274 34.78 0.18 25.69
CA LEU A 274 33.55 -0.58 25.50
C LEU A 274 32.81 -0.17 24.22
N SER A 275 32.77 1.12 23.90
CA SER A 275 32.19 1.61 22.65
C SER A 275 32.94 1.08 21.42
N ALA A 276 34.28 1.02 21.48
CA ALA A 276 35.10 0.44 20.43
C ALA A 276 34.83 -1.07 20.25
N VAL A 277 34.68 -1.81 21.36
CA VAL A 277 34.37 -3.25 21.34
C VAL A 277 32.98 -3.51 20.73
N VAL A 278 31.95 -2.78 21.18
CA VAL A 278 30.59 -2.91 20.62
C VAL A 278 30.59 -2.58 19.13
N THR A 279 31.33 -1.54 18.73
CA THR A 279 31.47 -1.16 17.32
C THR A 279 32.16 -2.27 16.49
N ALA A 280 33.19 -2.92 17.04
CA ALA A 280 33.86 -4.02 16.37
C ALA A 280 32.94 -5.24 16.21
N ILE A 281 32.09 -5.53 17.20
CA ILE A 281 31.09 -6.61 17.12
C ILE A 281 30.08 -6.33 16.01
N LEU A 282 29.46 -5.15 16.02
CA LEU A 282 28.45 -4.77 15.01
C LEU A 282 29.04 -4.74 13.60
N ARG A 283 30.30 -4.33 13.46
CA ARG A 283 31.02 -4.38 12.18
C ARG A 283 31.26 -5.81 11.71
N ASN A 284 31.65 -6.71 12.60
CA ASN A 284 31.86 -8.12 12.27
C ASN A 284 30.54 -8.83 11.92
N GLU A 285 29.44 -8.50 12.60
CA GLU A 285 28.11 -9.00 12.24
C GLU A 285 27.72 -8.56 10.83
N ARG A 286 27.93 -7.28 10.50
CA ARG A 286 27.70 -6.77 9.14
C ARG A 286 28.54 -7.50 8.08
N LEU A 287 29.83 -7.71 8.34
CA LEU A 287 30.70 -8.43 7.40
C LEU A 287 30.23 -9.88 7.20
N ARG A 288 29.76 -10.55 8.27
CA ARG A 288 29.18 -11.89 8.18
C ARG A 288 27.89 -11.90 7.36
N ASP A 289 27.03 -10.89 7.53
CA ASP A 289 25.79 -10.75 6.74
C ASP A 289 26.09 -10.47 5.26
N GLU A 290 27.09 -9.64 4.97
CA GLU A 290 27.55 -9.34 3.61
C GLU A 290 28.16 -10.57 2.94
N GLU A 291 28.99 -11.34 3.65
CA GLU A 291 29.54 -12.62 3.19
C GLU A 291 28.45 -13.67 2.97
N ALA A 292 27.46 -13.77 3.87
CA ALA A 292 26.32 -14.65 3.71
C ALA A 292 25.48 -14.28 2.47
N ALA A 293 25.24 -12.98 2.26
CA ALA A 293 24.54 -12.47 1.07
C ALA A 293 25.33 -12.72 -0.23
N ALA A 294 26.67 -12.56 -0.19
CA ALA A 294 27.55 -12.86 -1.32
C ALA A 294 27.53 -14.37 -1.66
N ASN A 295 27.60 -15.24 -0.65
CA ASN A 295 27.53 -16.69 -0.81
C ASN A 295 26.15 -17.15 -1.33
N ALA A 296 25.05 -16.55 -0.84
CA ALA A 296 23.71 -16.82 -1.37
C ALA A 296 23.59 -16.44 -2.86
N LYS A 297 24.12 -15.26 -3.24
CA LYS A 297 24.18 -14.82 -4.65
C LYS A 297 25.04 -15.75 -5.52
N ALA A 298 26.16 -16.25 -5.01
CA ALA A 298 27.02 -17.20 -5.72
C ALA A 298 26.33 -18.56 -5.95
N LYS A 299 25.65 -19.09 -4.92
CA LYS A 299 24.87 -20.35 -5.00
C LYS A 299 23.73 -20.25 -6.02
N MET A 300 23.02 -19.12 -6.04
CA MET A 300 21.94 -18.86 -6.99
C MET A 300 22.46 -18.71 -8.44
N LYS A 301 23.64 -18.11 -8.64
CA LYS A 301 24.32 -18.07 -9.95
C LYS A 301 24.79 -19.45 -10.41
N GLY A 302 25.29 -20.29 -9.50
CA GLY A 302 25.68 -21.67 -9.77
C GLY A 302 24.50 -22.52 -10.26
N SER A 303 23.40 -22.50 -9.51
CA SER A 303 22.16 -23.20 -9.86
C SER A 303 21.61 -22.74 -11.23
N ARG A 304 21.67 -21.44 -11.53
CA ARG A 304 21.24 -20.90 -12.83
C ARG A 304 22.15 -21.32 -14.00
N ARG A 305 23.46 -21.50 -13.78
CA ARG A 305 24.40 -22.04 -14.79
C ARG A 305 24.16 -23.53 -15.03
N GLU A 306 23.86 -24.28 -13.97
CA GLU A 306 23.59 -25.72 -14.03
C GLU A 306 22.27 -26.03 -14.74
N SER A 307 21.18 -25.29 -14.45
CA SER A 307 19.93 -25.41 -15.23
C SER A 307 20.13 -25.09 -16.71
N LYS A 308 20.96 -24.09 -17.06
CA LYS A 308 21.27 -23.78 -18.47
C LYS A 308 22.07 -24.90 -19.15
N ARG A 309 22.97 -25.56 -18.41
CA ARG A 309 23.76 -26.69 -18.92
C ARG A 309 22.88 -27.92 -19.15
N LEU A 310 21.96 -28.21 -18.22
CA LEU A 310 20.98 -29.29 -18.36
C LEU A 310 20.00 -29.03 -19.50
N SER A 311 19.52 -27.80 -19.67
CA SER A 311 18.67 -27.46 -20.82
C SER A 311 19.40 -27.60 -22.15
N GLN A 312 20.68 -27.24 -22.22
CA GLN A 312 21.48 -27.39 -23.44
C GLN A 312 21.72 -28.87 -23.77
N LEU A 313 22.08 -29.69 -22.78
CA LEU A 313 22.23 -31.15 -22.96
C LEU A 313 20.93 -31.81 -23.41
N SER A 314 19.78 -31.35 -22.90
CA SER A 314 18.48 -31.85 -23.32
C SER A 314 18.14 -31.47 -24.77
N ILE A 315 18.55 -30.28 -25.23
CA ILE A 315 18.42 -29.86 -26.63
C ILE A 315 19.34 -30.68 -27.53
N ASP A 316 20.60 -30.89 -27.12
CA ASP A 316 21.59 -31.65 -27.90
C ASP A 316 21.18 -33.13 -28.05
N LEU A 317 20.51 -33.72 -27.04
CA LEU A 317 19.92 -35.06 -27.10
C LEU A 317 18.75 -35.13 -28.09
N LEU A 318 17.83 -34.15 -28.04
CA LEU A 318 16.71 -34.07 -28.99
C LEU A 318 17.18 -33.87 -30.44
N CYS A 319 18.30 -33.17 -30.66
CA CYS A 319 18.89 -33.02 -31.99
C CYS A 319 19.56 -34.31 -32.52
N ARG A 320 20.00 -35.22 -31.64
CA ARG A 320 20.54 -36.53 -32.05
C ARG A 320 19.44 -37.50 -32.50
N ASP A 321 18.27 -37.43 -31.89
CA ASP A 321 17.12 -38.30 -32.23
C ASP A 321 16.41 -37.89 -33.53
N ILE A 322 16.78 -36.75 -34.14
CA ILE A 322 16.24 -36.25 -35.42
C ILE A 322 17.12 -36.69 -36.63
N ILE A 323 18.29 -37.27 -36.38
CA ILE A 323 19.28 -37.65 -37.43
C ILE A 323 19.34 -39.19 -37.66
N LEU A 324 18.50 -39.97 -36.99
CA LEU A 324 18.29 -41.41 -37.26
C LEU A 324 16.88 -41.65 -37.82
#